data_AF-A0A517QQX3-F1
#
_entry.id   AF-A0A517QQX3-F1
#
_cell.length_a   1.000
_cell.length_b   1.000
_cell.length_c   1.000
_cell.angle_alpha   90.00
_cell.angle_beta   90.00
_cell.angle_gamma   90.00
#
_symmetry.space_group_name_H-M   'P 1'
#
loop_
_entity.id
_entity.type
_entity.pdbx_description
1 polymer ?
#
loop_
_entity_poly.entity_id
_entity_poly.type
_entity_poly.pdbx_seq_one_letter_code
_entity_poly.pdbx_strand_id
1 'polypeptide(L)'
;MTTWLVATLARYVLVEAEDESTARELGHVALYDLYADLRERYGRDVPINILTVRHATESEIDQWRWHHEMLAREAEWQARRQDG
;
A
#
# COMPACT_ATOMS: atom_id res chain seq x y z
N MET A 1 -13.22 11.82 0.42
CA MET A 1 -12.13 10.98 -0.10
C MET A 1 -12.64 9.57 -0.32
N THR A 2 -12.22 8.92 -1.40
CA THR A 2 -12.62 7.56 -1.78
C THR A 2 -11.38 6.67 -1.80
N THR A 3 -11.52 5.38 -1.47
CA THR A 3 -10.41 4.43 -1.56
C THR A 3 -10.29 3.89 -2.98
N TRP A 4 -9.10 4.00 -3.54
CA TRP A 4 -8.75 3.55 -4.87
C TRP A 4 -7.76 2.39 -4.80
N LEU A 5 -7.94 1.41 -5.68
CA LEU A 5 -6.95 0.39 -5.96
C LEU A 5 -6.08 0.83 -7.13
N VAL A 6 -4.77 0.86 -6.90
CA VAL A 6 -3.76 1.19 -7.90
C VAL A 6 -2.85 -0.02 -8.06
N ALA A 7 -2.84 -0.60 -9.26
CA ALA A 7 -2.14 -1.85 -9.50
C ALA A 7 -1.21 -1.81 -10.70
N THR A 8 -0.06 -2.46 -10.51
CA THR A 8 0.81 -2.98 -11.57
C THR A 8 0.40 -4.42 -11.89
N LEU A 9 1.15 -5.08 -12.79
CA LEU A 9 0.96 -6.50 -13.07
C LEU A 9 1.18 -7.40 -11.84
N ALA A 10 2.10 -7.02 -10.94
CA ALA A 10 2.58 -7.91 -9.88
C ALA A 10 2.18 -7.47 -8.46
N ARG A 11 1.80 -6.20 -8.29
CA ARG A 11 1.51 -5.60 -6.99
C ARG A 11 0.41 -4.55 -7.11
N TYR A 12 -0.33 -4.37 -6.03
CA TYR A 12 -1.29 -3.30 -5.88
C TYR A 12 -1.16 -2.63 -4.51
N VAL A 13 -1.66 -1.41 -4.43
CA VAL A 13 -1.81 -0.63 -3.20
C VAL A 13 -3.22 -0.05 -3.14
N LEU A 14 -3.70 0.23 -1.93
CA LEU A 14 -4.90 1.04 -1.72
C LEU A 14 -4.50 2.43 -1.23
N VAL A 15 -5.11 3.46 -1.80
CA VAL A 15 -4.87 4.86 -1.43
C VAL A 15 -6.19 5.62 -1.30
N GLU A 16 -6.25 6.60 -0.40
CA GLU A 16 -7.37 7.54 -0.34
C GLU A 16 -7.10 8.73 -1.26
N ALA A 17 -8.02 9.00 -2.18
CA ALA A 17 -7.88 10.09 -3.15
C ALA A 17 -9.25 10.66 -3.55
N GLU A 18 -9.24 11.88 -4.10
CA GLU A 18 -10.45 12.56 -4.57
C GLU A 18 -10.86 12.12 -5.98
N ASP A 19 -9.87 11.84 -6.83
CA ASP A 19 -10.07 11.42 -8.22
C ASP A 19 -9.01 10.39 -8.67
N GLU A 20 -9.19 9.86 -9.88
CA GLU A 20 -8.31 8.85 -10.48
C GLU A 20 -6.87 9.35 -10.69
N SER A 21 -6.70 10.63 -11.04
CA SER A 21 -5.38 11.23 -11.30
C SER A 21 -4.57 11.28 -10.00
N THR A 22 -5.18 11.81 -8.95
CA THR A 22 -4.60 11.89 -7.60
C THR A 22 -4.34 10.48 -7.06
N ALA A 23 -5.26 9.54 -7.28
CA ALA A 23 -5.05 8.14 -6.91
C ALA A 23 -3.81 7.55 -7.59
N ARG A 24 -3.63 7.81 -8.89
CA ARG A 24 -2.48 7.32 -9.65
C ARG A 24 -1.17 7.87 -9.12
N GLU A 25 -1.12 9.15 -8.79
CA GLU A 25 0.09 9.80 -8.24
C GLU A 25 0.44 9.23 -6.86
N LEU A 26 -0.53 9.20 -5.94
CA LEU A 26 -0.33 8.63 -4.60
C LEU A 26 0.03 7.14 -4.66
N GLY A 27 -0.64 6.39 -5.53
CA GLY A 27 -0.38 4.98 -5.72
C GLY A 27 1.01 4.72 -6.31
N HIS A 28 1.53 5.59 -7.18
CA HIS A 28 2.90 5.48 -7.68
C HIS A 28 3.92 5.60 -6.55
N VAL A 29 3.75 6.58 -5.64
CA VAL A 29 4.62 6.76 -4.48
C VAL A 29 4.56 5.54 -3.55
N ALA A 30 3.35 5.09 -3.20
CA ALA A 30 3.18 3.92 -2.34
C ALA A 30 3.74 2.63 -2.97
N LEU A 31 3.59 2.45 -4.28
CA LEU A 31 4.22 1.34 -5.01
C LEU A 31 5.74 1.48 -4.97
N TYR A 32 6.28 2.69 -5.14
CA TYR A 32 7.72 2.92 -5.05
C TYR A 32 8.24 2.43 -3.70
N ASP A 33 7.61 2.81 -2.59
CA ASP A 33 8.01 2.32 -1.27
C ASP A 33 7.88 0.80 -1.14
N LEU A 34 6.80 0.21 -1.65
CA LEU A 34 6.59 -1.25 -1.63
C LEU A 34 7.67 -2.04 -2.43
N TYR A 35 8.29 -1.42 -3.42
CA TYR A 35 9.39 -2.02 -4.19
C TYR A 35 10.78 -1.76 -3.56
N ALA A 36 10.90 -1.06 -2.43
CA ALA A 36 12.19 -0.70 -1.82
C ALA A 36 13.09 -1.91 -1.59
N ASP A 37 12.57 -2.97 -0.97
CA ASP A 37 13.32 -4.20 -0.70
C ASP A 37 13.84 -4.86 -1.99
N LEU A 38 13.09 -4.77 -3.10
CA LEU A 38 13.56 -5.30 -4.38
C LEU A 38 14.67 -4.44 -4.98
N ARG A 39 14.56 -3.12 -4.85
CA ARG A 39 15.61 -2.22 -5.32
C ARG A 39 16.90 -2.45 -4.54
N GLU A 40 16.80 -2.59 -3.22
CA GLU A 40 17.94 -2.92 -2.36
C GLU A 40 18.56 -4.27 -2.75
N ARG A 41 17.72 -5.30 -2.90
CA ARG A 41 18.18 -6.67 -3.20
C ARG A 41 18.83 -6.81 -4.57
N TYR A 42 18.29 -6.14 -5.59
CA TYR A 42 18.72 -6.33 -6.98
C TYR A 42 19.57 -5.16 -7.52
N GLY A 43 19.79 -4.11 -6.74
CA GLY A 43 20.61 -2.96 -7.10
C GLY A 43 20.13 -2.20 -8.34
N ARG A 44 18.83 -2.32 -8.69
CA ARG A 44 18.25 -1.68 -9.87
C ARG A 44 16.86 -1.15 -9.57
N ASP A 45 16.53 -0.02 -10.19
CA ASP A 45 15.16 0.47 -10.22
C ASP A 45 14.26 -0.52 -10.97
N VAL A 46 13.12 -0.83 -10.36
CA VAL A 46 12.05 -1.60 -11.00
C VAL A 46 11.06 -0.59 -11.58
N PRO A 47 10.84 -0.57 -12.90
CA PRO A 47 9.87 0.36 -13.48
C PRO A 47 8.46 0.04 -12.97
N ILE A 48 7.77 1.09 -12.49
CA ILE A 48 6.41 0.98 -11.98
C ILE A 48 5.45 1.31 -13.12
N ASN A 49 4.96 0.28 -13.79
CA ASN A 49 3.94 0.43 -14.82
C ASN A 49 2.55 0.19 -14.22
N ILE A 50 1.80 1.26 -13.95
CA ILE A 50 0.44 1.19 -13.41
C ILE A 50 -0.54 0.83 -14.55
N LEU A 51 -1.14 -0.34 -14.43
CA LEU A 51 -2.07 -0.91 -15.41
C LEU A 51 -3.53 -0.71 -15.02
N THR A 52 -3.83 -0.53 -13.74
CA THR A 52 -5.20 -0.40 -13.24
C THR A 52 -5.27 0.67 -12.19
N VAL A 53 -6.24 1.57 -12.35
CA VAL A 53 -6.69 2.51 -11.33
C VAL A 53 -8.21 2.40 -11.32
N ARG A 54 -8.79 2.04 -10.18
CA ARG A 54 -10.24 1.96 -10.01
C ARG A 54 -10.62 2.16 -8.55
N HIS A 55 -11.89 2.37 -8.29
CA HIS A 55 -12.40 2.32 -6.93
C HIS A 55 -12.12 0.93 -6.33
N ALA A 56 -11.68 0.91 -5.08
CA ALA A 56 -11.52 -0.34 -4.34
C ALA A 56 -12.91 -0.93 -4.03
N THR A 57 -13.00 -2.25 -4.07
CA THR A 57 -14.20 -2.97 -3.62
C THR A 57 -14.28 -2.94 -2.09
N GLU A 58 -15.49 -3.10 -1.55
CA GLU A 58 -15.70 -3.14 -0.11
C GLU A 58 -14.84 -4.23 0.56
N SER A 59 -14.75 -5.42 -0.02
CA SER A 59 -13.92 -6.51 0.50
C SER A 59 -12.41 -6.18 0.51
N GLU A 60 -11.91 -5.46 -0.50
CA GLU A 60 -10.50 -5.01 -0.53
C GLU A 60 -10.25 -3.97 0.57
N ILE A 61 -11.20 -3.06 0.79
CA ILE A 61 -11.14 -2.04 1.85
C ILE A 61 -11.15 -2.71 3.22
N ASP A 62 -12.04 -3.70 3.44
CA ASP A 62 -12.15 -4.41 4.71
C ASP A 62 -10.89 -5.19 5.03
N GLN A 63 -10.32 -5.89 4.04
CA GLN A 63 -9.05 -6.59 4.19
C GLN A 63 -7.90 -5.63 4.54
N TRP A 64 -7.87 -4.46 3.89
CA TRP A 64 -6.87 -3.44 4.16
C TRP A 64 -7.00 -2.84 5.57
N ARG A 65 -8.22 -2.55 6.03
CA ARG A 65 -8.49 -2.07 7.40
C ARG A 65 -8.07 -3.10 8.43
N TRP A 66 -8.48 -4.35 8.26
CA TRP A 66 -8.10 -5.44 9.15
C TRP A 66 -6.57 -5.59 9.24
N HIS A 67 -5.85 -5.49 8.13
CA HIS A 67 -4.39 -5.53 8.13
C HIS A 67 -3.77 -4.41 8.97
N HIS A 68 -4.26 -3.17 8.84
CA HIS A 68 -3.78 -2.03 9.62
C HIS A 68 -4.09 -2.17 11.11
N GLU A 69 -5.28 -2.67 11.46
CA GLU A 69 -5.63 -2.98 12.85
C GLU A 69 -4.69 -4.01 13.46
N MET A 70 -4.33 -5.07 12.70
CA MET A 70 -3.40 -6.09 13.16
C MET A 70 -1.98 -5.55 13.34
N LEU A 71 -1.49 -4.71 12.42
CA LEU A 71 -0.19 -4.05 12.55
C LEU A 71 -0.15 -3.13 13.78
N ALA A 72 -1.20 -2.35 14.02
CA ALA A 72 -1.28 -1.49 15.20
C ALA A 72 -1.24 -2.31 16.50
N ARG A 73 -1.99 -3.41 16.55
CA ARG A 73 -1.97 -4.33 17.71
C ARG A 73 -0.60 -4.96 17.92
N GLU A 74 0.08 -5.36 16.84
CA GLU A 74 1.44 -5.91 16.95
C GLU A 74 2.42 -4.86 17.50
N ALA A 75 2.36 -3.62 17.03
CA ALA A 75 3.19 -2.53 17.53
C ALA A 75 2.97 -2.28 19.03
N GLU A 76 1.71 -2.27 19.48
CA GLU A 76 1.38 -2.17 20.92
C GLU A 76 1.98 -3.33 21.74
N TRP A 77 1.94 -4.54 21.21
CA TRP A 77 2.48 -5.72 21.87
C TRP A 77 4.00 -5.69 21.96
N GLN A 78 4.66 -5.16 20.95
CA GLN A 78 6.11 -4.97 20.95
C GLN A 78 6.53 -3.89 21.95
N ALA A 79 5.82 -2.76 22.01
CA ALA A 79 6.09 -1.69 22.98
C ALA A 79 6.00 -2.21 24.43
N ARG A 80 4.92 -2.95 24.76
CA ARG A 80 4.75 -3.54 26.11
C ARG A 80 5.81 -4.57 26.48
N ARG A 81 6.49 -5.19 25.51
CA ARG A 81 7.59 -6.14 25.74
C ARG A 81 8.95 -5.48 25.95
N GLN A 82 9.13 -4.24 25.51
CA GLN A 82 10.39 -3.51 25.68
C GLN A 82 10.47 -2.78 27.03
N ASP A 83 9.31 -2.52 27.65
CA ASP A 83 9.19 -1.81 28.93
C ASP A 83 9.19 -2.72 30.18
N GLY A 84 9.37 -4.04 30.04
CA GLY A 84 9.36 -5.02 31.13
C GLY A 84 10.55 -5.97 31.09
#